data_AF-A0A3C0UIL3-F1
#
_entry.id   AF-A0A3C0UIL3-F1
#
_cell.length_a   1.000
_cell.length_b   1.000
_cell.length_c   1.000
_cell.angle_alpha   90.00
_cell.angle_beta   90.00
_cell.angle_gamma   90.00
#
_symmetry.space_group_name_H-M   'P 1'
#
loop_
_entity.id
_entity.type
_entity.pdbx_description
1 polymer ?
#
loop_
_entity_poly.entity_id
_entity_poly.type
_entity_poly.pdbx_seq_one_letter_code
_entity_poly.pdbx_strand_id
1 'polypeptide(L)'
;MEYRLSRDNITWTDWQPFQPLEATFRYADFRVVLVTQDTTKAPEVNQLMIRMDVPDKDIARTVTVPVGGITASYGYTFYEVPVVTPTAEGISSRATWSAKTKSDVRLQVFSTATGADAGGIVDLRVKGY
;
A
#
# COMPACT_ATOMS: atom_id res chain seq x y z
N MET A 1 9.53 17.20 -21.34
CA MET A 1 9.82 16.31 -20.20
C MET A 1 9.45 14.90 -20.62
N GLU A 2 10.26 13.93 -20.23
CA GLU A 2 10.03 12.52 -20.49
C GLU A 2 10.11 11.75 -19.19
N TYR A 3 9.52 10.56 -19.19
CA TYR A 3 9.59 9.62 -18.08
C TYR A 3 9.86 8.20 -18.60
N ARG A 4 10.32 7.34 -17.69
CA ARG A 4 10.36 5.89 -17.88
C ARG A 4 10.10 5.20 -16.56
N LEU A 5 9.60 3.98 -16.61
CA LEU A 5 9.18 3.22 -15.43
C LEU A 5 9.93 1.91 -15.32
N SER A 6 10.07 1.41 -14.10
CA SER A 6 10.62 0.08 -13.82
C SER A 6 9.92 -0.57 -12.63
N ARG A 7 9.89 -1.91 -12.62
CA ARG A 7 9.41 -2.72 -11.49
C ARG A 7 10.55 -3.25 -10.62
N ASP A 8 11.76 -3.35 -11.16
CA ASP A 8 12.91 -4.04 -10.58
C ASP A 8 14.19 -3.19 -10.50
N ASN A 9 14.16 -1.94 -10.98
CA ASN A 9 15.30 -1.03 -11.11
C ASN A 9 16.41 -1.52 -12.07
N ILE A 10 16.11 -2.50 -12.92
CA ILE A 10 17.04 -3.09 -13.89
C ILE A 10 16.45 -2.96 -15.30
N THR A 11 15.22 -3.45 -15.46
CA THR A 11 14.48 -3.39 -16.72
C THR A 11 13.62 -2.12 -16.72
N TRP A 12 13.85 -1.25 -17.69
CA TRP A 12 13.15 0.01 -17.83
C TRP A 12 12.32 0.03 -19.11
N THR A 13 11.17 0.69 -19.08
CA THR A 13 10.50 1.09 -20.32
C THR A 13 11.37 2.08 -21.09
N ASP A 14 11.09 2.23 -22.38
CA ASP A 14 11.64 3.34 -23.14
C ASP A 14 11.24 4.69 -22.53
N TRP A 15 12.04 5.71 -22.82
CA TRP A 15 11.68 7.08 -22.51
C TRP A 15 10.48 7.50 -23.34
N GLN A 16 9.47 8.04 -22.67
CA GLN A 16 8.24 8.49 -23.29
C GLN A 16 7.93 9.93 -22.89
N PRO A 17 7.29 10.73 -23.75
CA PRO A 17 6.79 12.05 -23.37
C PRO A 17 5.90 11.96 -22.13
N PHE A 18 6.13 12.85 -21.16
CA PHE A 18 5.30 12.87 -19.95
C PHE A 18 3.87 13.33 -20.29
N GLN A 19 2.91 12.53 -19.85
CA GLN A 19 1.48 12.81 -19.89
C GLN A 19 0.86 12.28 -18.58
N PRO A 20 -0.18 12.92 -18.02
CA PRO A 20 -0.86 12.37 -16.85
C PRO A 20 -1.31 10.93 -17.13
N LEU A 21 -0.92 10.00 -16.27
CA LEU A 21 -1.27 8.59 -16.41
C LEU A 21 -1.44 7.90 -15.06
N GLU A 22 -2.16 6.79 -15.09
CA GLU A 22 -2.11 5.77 -14.04
C GLU A 22 -1.21 4.63 -14.52
N ALA A 23 -0.24 4.22 -13.71
CA ALA A 23 0.64 3.10 -14.02
C ALA A 23 1.06 2.32 -12.78
N THR A 24 1.31 1.04 -12.96
CA THR A 24 1.92 0.18 -11.94
C THR A 24 3.43 0.12 -12.12
N PHE A 25 4.17 0.75 -11.22
CA PHE A 25 5.64 0.79 -11.20
C PHE A 25 6.17 0.76 -9.77
N ARG A 26 7.47 0.52 -9.61
CA ARG A 26 8.19 0.66 -8.34
C ARG A 26 9.23 1.76 -8.37
N TYR A 27 9.78 2.04 -9.56
CA TYR A 27 10.75 3.08 -9.82
C TYR A 27 10.26 3.91 -11.01
N ALA A 28 10.44 5.24 -10.93
CA ALA A 28 10.13 6.17 -12.01
C ALA A 28 11.31 7.13 -12.17
N ASP A 29 11.76 7.30 -13.41
CA ASP A 29 12.76 8.28 -13.79
C ASP A 29 12.10 9.38 -14.61
N PHE A 30 12.58 10.60 -14.40
CA PHE A 30 12.11 11.78 -15.11
C PHE A 30 13.29 12.57 -15.64
N ARG A 31 13.19 13.04 -16.88
CA ARG A 31 14.20 13.92 -17.47
C ARG A 31 13.58 15.11 -18.17
N VAL A 32 14.28 16.24 -18.09
CA VAL A 32 13.95 17.45 -18.83
C VAL A 32 15.01 17.65 -19.90
N VAL A 33 14.59 17.62 -21.16
CA VAL A 33 15.46 17.89 -22.30
C VAL A 33 15.39 19.38 -22.60
N LEU A 34 16.50 20.08 -22.40
CA LEU A 34 16.63 21.50 -22.68
C LEU A 34 17.43 21.69 -23.97
N VAL A 35 16.88 22.45 -24.91
CA VAL A 35 17.52 22.72 -26.20
C VAL A 35 17.45 24.21 -26.47
N THR A 36 18.55 24.78 -26.96
CA THR A 36 18.64 26.17 -27.42
C THR A 36 19.31 26.18 -28.80
N GLN A 37 18.87 27.09 -29.66
CA GLN A 37 19.57 27.41 -30.91
C GLN A 37 20.52 28.60 -30.73
N ASP A 38 20.34 29.36 -29.65
CA ASP A 38 21.17 30.50 -29.28
C ASP A 38 22.25 30.04 -28.30
N THR A 39 23.49 29.98 -28.77
CA THR A 39 24.65 29.54 -27.97
C THR A 39 25.06 30.54 -26.88
N THR A 40 24.48 31.75 -26.88
CA THR A 40 24.72 32.76 -25.84
C THR A 40 23.79 32.60 -24.64
N LYS A 41 22.78 31.72 -24.73
CA LYS A 41 21.79 31.50 -23.69
C LYS A 41 21.80 30.05 -23.22
N ALA A 42 21.90 29.83 -21.93
CA ALA A 42 21.69 28.52 -21.33
C ALA A 42 20.21 28.40 -20.91
N PRO A 43 19.44 27.44 -21.44
CA PRO A 43 18.12 27.14 -20.91
C PRO A 43 18.26 26.60 -19.48
N GLU A 44 17.34 26.96 -18.60
CA GLU A 44 17.34 26.53 -17.20
C GLU A 44 15.95 26.11 -16.73
N VAL A 45 15.90 25.32 -15.66
CA VAL A 45 14.67 24.93 -14.96
C VAL A 45 14.74 25.47 -13.55
N ASN A 46 13.98 26.53 -13.28
CA ASN A 46 13.92 27.14 -11.96
C ASN A 46 13.08 26.31 -10.96
N GLN A 47 12.11 25.55 -11.44
CA GLN A 47 11.28 24.67 -10.61
C GLN A 47 10.74 23.49 -11.42
N LEU A 48 10.87 22.28 -10.87
CA LEU A 48 10.20 21.07 -11.35
C LEU A 48 9.49 20.41 -10.17
N MET A 49 8.18 20.20 -10.29
CA MET A 49 7.38 19.50 -9.28
C MET A 49 6.67 18.32 -9.92
N ILE A 50 6.85 17.14 -9.33
CA ILE A 50 6.20 15.91 -9.75
C ILE A 50 5.28 15.48 -8.60
N ARG A 51 4.01 15.29 -8.91
CA ARG A 51 3.01 14.80 -7.97
C ARG A 51 2.61 13.40 -8.39
N MET A 52 2.78 12.45 -7.47
CA MET A 52 2.35 11.08 -7.63
C MET A 52 1.33 10.81 -6.54
N ASP A 53 0.20 10.25 -6.92
CA ASP A 53 -0.83 9.78 -6.00
C ASP A 53 -0.87 8.26 -6.06
N VAL A 54 -0.81 7.60 -4.90
CA VAL A 54 -0.93 6.15 -4.81
C VAL A 54 -2.36 5.86 -4.41
N PRO A 55 -3.16 5.18 -5.25
CA PRO A 55 -4.56 4.90 -4.93
C PRO A 55 -4.70 4.15 -3.61
N ASP A 56 -5.60 4.63 -2.75
CA ASP A 56 -6.04 3.91 -1.56
C ASP A 56 -6.60 2.53 -1.95
N LYS A 57 -6.29 1.52 -1.15
CA LYS A 57 -6.85 0.18 -1.23
C LYS A 57 -7.60 -0.17 0.03
N ASP A 58 -8.82 -0.67 -0.15
CA ASP A 58 -9.72 -1.12 0.91
C ASP A 58 -10.00 -2.61 0.72
N ILE A 59 -9.52 -3.41 1.65
CA ILE A 59 -9.68 -4.87 1.64
C ILE A 59 -10.63 -5.23 2.77
N ALA A 60 -11.71 -5.93 2.42
CA ALA A 60 -12.67 -6.50 3.38
C ALA A 60 -12.74 -8.01 3.19
N ARG A 61 -12.60 -8.76 4.28
CA ARG A 61 -12.75 -10.23 4.26
C ARG A 61 -13.10 -10.80 5.63
N THR A 62 -13.74 -11.95 5.63
CA THR A 62 -14.00 -12.72 6.85
C THR A 62 -12.88 -13.72 7.10
N VAL A 63 -12.45 -13.86 8.36
CA VAL A 63 -11.36 -14.73 8.80
C VAL A 63 -11.82 -15.58 9.98
N THR A 64 -11.72 -16.90 9.86
CA THR A 64 -11.87 -17.81 11.01
C THR A 64 -10.56 -17.81 11.81
N VAL A 65 -10.65 -17.44 13.08
CA VAL A 65 -9.54 -17.34 14.02
C VAL A 65 -9.66 -18.49 15.02
N PRO A 66 -8.72 -19.45 15.06
CA PRO A 66 -8.72 -20.51 16.07
C PRO A 66 -8.34 -19.95 17.45
N VAL A 67 -8.61 -20.72 18.51
CA VAL A 67 -8.02 -20.47 19.84
C VAL A 67 -6.50 -20.41 19.69
N GLY A 68 -5.87 -19.40 20.28
CA GLY A 68 -4.44 -19.12 20.10
C GLY A 68 -4.15 -18.18 18.93
N GLY A 69 -5.14 -17.82 18.11
CA GLY A 69 -5.01 -16.83 17.05
C GLY A 69 -4.38 -17.31 15.74
N ILE A 70 -4.32 -16.41 14.76
CA ILE A 70 -3.77 -16.67 13.42
C ILE A 70 -3.10 -15.43 12.84
N THR A 71 -2.04 -15.62 12.05
CA THR A 71 -1.51 -14.56 11.17
C THR A 71 -2.32 -14.54 9.87
N ALA A 72 -3.13 -13.51 9.70
CA ALA A 72 -3.97 -13.30 8.53
C ALA A 72 -3.22 -12.45 7.49
N SER A 73 -3.01 -13.02 6.30
CA SER A 73 -2.45 -12.27 5.16
C SER A 73 -3.48 -11.37 4.50
N TYR A 74 -3.11 -10.16 4.11
CA TYR A 74 -3.97 -9.24 3.37
C TYR A 74 -4.17 -9.67 1.91
N GLY A 75 -3.33 -10.57 1.38
CA GLY A 75 -3.30 -10.90 -0.06
C GLY A 75 -2.77 -9.76 -0.94
N TYR A 76 -2.20 -8.73 -0.32
CA TYR A 76 -1.58 -7.56 -0.94
C TYR A 76 -0.48 -7.02 -0.03
N THR A 77 0.61 -6.52 -0.62
CA THR A 77 1.65 -5.80 0.13
C THR A 77 1.47 -4.31 -0.10
N PHE A 78 1.05 -3.60 0.94
CA PHE A 78 0.93 -2.16 0.95
C PHE A 78 2.30 -1.47 0.88
N TYR A 79 2.35 -0.24 0.41
CA TYR A 79 3.57 0.56 0.42
C TYR A 79 3.98 0.92 1.85
N GLU A 80 3.02 1.24 2.72
CA GLU A 80 3.19 1.44 4.17
C GLU A 80 2.36 0.46 5.00
N VAL A 81 2.62 0.37 6.32
CA VAL A 81 1.82 -0.51 7.19
C VAL A 81 0.38 0.03 7.26
N PRO A 82 -0.63 -0.72 6.80
CA PRO A 82 -1.99 -0.23 6.68
C PRO A 82 -2.70 -0.13 8.04
N VAL A 83 -3.82 0.60 8.04
CA VAL A 83 -4.79 0.55 9.12
C VAL A 83 -5.54 -0.78 9.06
N VAL A 84 -5.70 -1.42 10.21
CA VAL A 84 -6.42 -2.69 10.33
C VAL A 84 -7.48 -2.54 11.40
N THR A 85 -8.70 -2.89 11.03
CA THR A 85 -9.88 -2.85 11.89
C THR A 85 -10.54 -4.23 11.87
N PRO A 86 -10.23 -5.09 12.86
CA PRO A 86 -10.91 -6.36 13.02
C PRO A 86 -12.17 -6.18 13.88
N THR A 87 -13.26 -6.78 13.44
CA THR A 87 -14.54 -6.84 14.16
C THR A 87 -14.89 -8.30 14.38
N ALA A 88 -15.00 -8.73 15.65
CA ALA A 88 -15.47 -10.08 15.94
C ALA A 88 -16.98 -10.20 15.69
N GLU A 89 -17.41 -11.37 15.23
CA GLU A 89 -18.83 -11.68 15.11
C GLU A 89 -19.44 -11.95 16.50
N GLY A 90 -20.57 -11.30 16.78
CA GLY A 90 -21.34 -11.45 18.02
C GLY A 90 -20.84 -10.60 19.20
N ILE A 91 -21.76 -10.33 20.14
CA ILE A 91 -21.52 -9.45 21.30
C ILE A 91 -20.63 -10.08 22.39
N SER A 92 -20.50 -11.40 22.38
CA SER A 92 -19.72 -12.17 23.35
C SER A 92 -18.22 -12.27 23.00
N SER A 93 -17.80 -11.63 21.91
CA SER A 93 -16.48 -11.78 21.31
C SER A 93 -15.80 -10.43 21.11
N ARG A 94 -14.49 -10.35 21.34
CA ARG A 94 -13.65 -9.19 21.06
C ARG A 94 -12.45 -9.62 20.24
N ALA A 95 -12.36 -9.11 19.01
CA ALA A 95 -11.17 -9.28 18.19
C ALA A 95 -10.07 -8.31 18.65
N THR A 96 -8.84 -8.80 18.67
CA THR A 96 -7.63 -7.98 18.88
C THR A 96 -6.63 -8.26 17.77
N TRP A 97 -5.70 -7.33 17.58
CA TRP A 97 -4.64 -7.46 16.61
C TRP A 97 -3.28 -7.14 17.22
N SER A 98 -2.23 -7.73 16.66
CA SER A 98 -0.83 -7.42 16.96
C SER A 98 0.04 -7.66 15.73
N ALA A 99 1.32 -7.26 15.80
CA ALA A 99 2.33 -7.56 14.77
C ALA A 99 1.89 -7.25 13.33
N LYS A 100 1.30 -6.07 13.09
CA LYS A 100 0.93 -5.62 11.75
C LYS A 100 2.18 -5.35 10.92
N THR A 101 2.21 -5.91 9.72
CA THR A 101 3.21 -5.63 8.69
C THR A 101 2.51 -5.00 7.49
N LYS A 102 3.26 -4.78 6.40
CA LYS A 102 2.71 -4.32 5.11
C LYS A 102 1.82 -5.36 4.41
N SER A 103 1.89 -6.62 4.82
CA SER A 103 1.24 -7.74 4.14
C SER A 103 0.36 -8.61 5.04
N ASP A 104 0.54 -8.53 6.37
CA ASP A 104 -0.10 -9.46 7.30
C ASP A 104 -0.38 -8.82 8.68
N VAL A 105 -1.31 -9.42 9.42
CA VAL A 105 -1.63 -9.06 10.81
C VAL A 105 -1.87 -10.31 11.65
N ARG A 106 -1.42 -10.31 12.92
CA ARG A 106 -1.82 -11.33 13.88
C ARG A 106 -3.17 -10.99 14.49
N LEU A 107 -4.14 -11.90 14.41
CA LEU A 107 -5.47 -11.79 15.00
C LEU A 107 -5.66 -12.79 16.14
N GLN A 108 -6.36 -12.36 17.18
CA GLN A 108 -6.85 -13.20 18.28
C GLN A 108 -8.27 -12.76 18.65
N VAL A 109 -9.06 -13.69 19.21
CA VAL A 109 -10.43 -13.40 19.65
C VAL A 109 -10.61 -13.87 21.08
N PHE A 110 -11.07 -12.96 21.94
CA PHE A 110 -11.28 -13.20 23.35
C PHE A 110 -12.76 -13.10 23.68
N SER A 111 -13.23 -13.94 24.61
CA SER A 111 -14.57 -13.80 25.18
C SER A 111 -14.67 -12.49 25.97
N THR A 112 -15.75 -11.73 25.77
CA THR A 112 -16.01 -10.52 26.56
C THR A 112 -16.49 -10.85 27.99
N ALA A 113 -17.02 -12.05 28.21
CA ALA A 113 -17.50 -12.49 29.52
C ALA A 113 -16.38 -13.00 30.44
N THR A 114 -15.44 -13.77 29.89
CA THR A 114 -14.38 -14.43 30.68
C THR A 114 -12.99 -13.84 30.45
N GLY A 115 -12.78 -13.10 29.36
CA GLY A 115 -11.46 -12.64 28.93
C GLY A 115 -10.55 -13.75 28.38
N ALA A 116 -11.02 -15.00 28.32
CA ALA A 116 -10.25 -16.13 27.79
C ALA A 116 -10.19 -16.09 26.25
N ASP A 117 -9.11 -16.62 25.69
CA ASP A 117 -8.99 -16.85 24.25
C ASP A 117 -10.02 -17.92 23.84
N ALA A 118 -10.92 -17.55 22.93
CA ALA A 118 -12.05 -18.37 22.52
C ALA A 118 -12.02 -18.71 21.02
N GLY A 119 -11.13 -18.07 20.24
CA GLY A 119 -11.27 -18.06 18.79
C GLY A 119 -12.62 -17.45 18.35
N GLY A 120 -12.92 -17.53 17.05
CA GLY A 120 -14.17 -17.04 16.48
C GLY A 120 -14.04 -16.61 15.03
N ILE A 121 -15.03 -15.87 14.56
CA ILE A 121 -15.05 -15.28 13.22
C ILE A 121 -14.80 -13.77 13.34
N VAL A 122 -13.96 -13.24 12.45
CA VAL A 122 -13.59 -11.83 12.40
C VAL A 122 -13.82 -11.28 11.01
N ASP A 123 -14.59 -10.22 10.89
CA ASP A 123 -14.60 -9.36 9.71
C ASP A 123 -13.42 -8.40 9.80
N LEU A 124 -12.48 -8.58 8.87
CA LEU A 124 -11.25 -7.82 8.79
C LEU A 124 -11.36 -6.76 7.70
N ARG A 125 -11.24 -5.49 8.09
CA ARG A 125 -11.05 -4.38 7.15
C ARG A 125 -9.62 -3.86 7.22
N VAL A 126 -8.98 -3.72 6.07
CA VAL A 126 -7.61 -3.22 5.92
C VAL A 126 -7.59 -2.08 4.92
N LYS A 127 -7.13 -0.90 5.36
CA LYS A 127 -7.08 0.31 4.52
C LYS A 127 -5.68 0.92 4.53
N GLY A 128 -5.14 1.20 3.34
CA GLY A 128 -3.86 1.87 3.15
C GLY A 128 -3.55 2.06 1.66
N TYR A 129 -2.31 2.40 1.33
CA TYR A 129 -1.77 2.49 -0.03
C TYR A 129 -0.52 1.60 -0.17
#